data_AF-A0AA95S9Q1-F1
#
_entry.id   AF-A0AA95S9Q1-F1
#
_cell.length_a   1.000
_cell.length_b   1.000
_cell.length_c   1.000
_cell.angle_alpha   90.00
_cell.angle_beta   90.00
_cell.angle_gamma   90.00
#
_symmetry.space_group_name_H-M   'P 1'
#
loop_
_entity.id
_entity.type
_entity.pdbx_description
1 polymer ?
#
loop_
_entity_poly.entity_id
_entity_poly.type
_entity_poly.pdbx_seq_one_letter_code
_entity_poly.pdbx_strand_id
1 'polypeptide(L)'
;MRIDIYFHDYKDKSESNRTLEVLELFLSKHTIMKNYSSVYNSISFKFLNNAPMKREEKILMPYGIHPEVEIFSNFEDNRKLSVETFHLALGLIQETIPRIAYAPSKKEFDFDVEGLLGDISTAAKDAPHSKEALKHLDDNKKQLIIQNRMNHKLRIIENFRENPRPLDTKLIGVRVLGDRYRFNDDVDVYFYQNMYATIFSDVLRRYDIRLPSYKEIYIDLVNSLEEAIDISTSKEDWFQYTHAIFDYTRFKQSSQEMKEQLLLESLIEGLRYITNFDHLEKDKIESAIEYIQKHKLQTPLIYAFKENKEYNVTIQYRVTRETIIRNYVKAVYELHIFQKATGEERVIPLGVFETFNVPYVLGSISLTKKQVTIKGRTGLRAEIYRSSEKAPSEYKFQFDELFLTK
;
A
#
# COMPACT_ATOMS: atom_id res chain seq x y z
N MET A 1 -11.57 0.05 17.07
CA MET A 1 -11.45 1.48 16.70
C MET A 1 -10.36 2.17 17.50
N ARG A 2 -9.37 2.76 16.81
CA ARG A 2 -8.34 3.57 17.47
C ARG A 2 -8.87 4.96 17.81
N ILE A 3 -8.53 5.46 18.98
CA ILE A 3 -8.83 6.84 19.38
C ILE A 3 -7.50 7.59 19.42
N ASP A 4 -7.42 8.67 18.65
CA ASP A 4 -6.28 9.57 18.60
C ASP A 4 -6.65 10.87 19.34
N ILE A 5 -5.81 11.34 20.27
CA ILE A 5 -6.04 12.60 20.99
C ILE A 5 -4.97 13.61 20.62
N TYR A 6 -5.40 14.71 19.99
CA TYR A 6 -4.56 15.86 19.70
C TYR A 6 -4.83 16.98 20.72
N PHE A 7 -3.81 17.77 21.01
CA PHE A 7 -3.89 18.87 21.97
C PHE A 7 -3.20 20.10 21.44
N HIS A 8 -3.81 21.27 21.61
CA HIS A 8 -3.20 22.55 21.33
C HIS A 8 -3.61 23.56 22.40
N ASP A 9 -2.65 24.14 23.10
CA ASP A 9 -2.88 25.22 24.07
C ASP A 9 -2.63 26.59 23.46
N TYR A 10 -3.68 27.42 23.40
CA TYR A 10 -3.56 28.77 22.84
C TYR A 10 -2.77 29.73 23.73
N LYS A 11 -2.68 29.45 25.04
CA LYS A 11 -2.00 30.30 26.03
C LYS A 11 -0.49 30.11 26.00
N ASP A 12 -0.02 28.86 26.07
CA ASP A 12 1.41 28.54 26.17
C ASP A 12 2.01 27.87 24.92
N LYS A 13 1.18 27.60 23.90
CA LYS A 13 1.55 26.95 22.62
C LYS A 13 2.02 25.51 22.77
N SER A 14 1.70 24.84 23.87
CA SER A 14 1.97 23.40 24.03
C SER A 14 1.11 22.58 23.06
N GLU A 15 1.73 21.62 22.39
CA GLU A 15 1.08 20.65 21.49
C GLU A 15 0.86 19.29 22.18
N SER A 16 1.13 19.20 23.48
CA SER A 16 0.91 17.99 24.26
C SER A 16 0.45 18.29 25.67
N ASN A 17 -0.31 17.35 26.23
CA ASN A 17 -0.71 17.31 27.63
C ASN A 17 -0.50 15.88 28.14
N ARG A 18 0.35 15.72 29.17
CA ARG A 18 0.75 14.39 29.67
C ARG A 18 -0.42 13.54 30.15
N THR A 19 -1.47 14.18 30.71
CA THR A 19 -2.67 13.46 31.15
C THR A 19 -3.49 12.95 29.97
N LEU A 20 -3.61 13.76 28.90
CA LEU A 20 -4.33 13.35 27.69
C LEU A 20 -3.63 12.22 26.94
N GLU A 21 -2.29 12.19 26.93
CA GLU A 21 -1.53 11.06 26.38
C GLU A 21 -1.87 9.75 27.10
N VAL A 22 -2.07 9.78 28.43
CA VAL A 22 -2.49 8.60 29.20
C VAL A 22 -3.96 8.25 28.95
N LEU A 23 -4.82 9.25 28.78
CA LEU A 23 -6.23 9.05 28.41
C LEU A 23 -6.38 8.36 27.07
N GLU A 24 -5.57 8.73 26.07
CA GLU A 24 -5.55 8.07 24.76
C GLU A 24 -5.25 6.58 24.88
N LEU A 25 -4.24 6.21 25.67
CA LEU A 25 -3.87 4.81 25.90
C LEU A 25 -4.99 4.03 26.59
N PHE A 26 -5.60 4.64 27.60
CA PHE A 26 -6.72 4.07 28.32
C PHE A 26 -7.89 3.82 27.37
N LEU A 27 -8.36 4.84 26.65
CA LEU A 27 -9.48 4.71 25.73
C LEU A 27 -9.20 3.67 24.64
N SER A 28 -8.03 3.74 24.00
CA SER A 28 -7.62 2.77 22.99
C SER A 28 -7.65 1.35 23.52
N LYS A 29 -7.17 1.08 24.74
CA LYS A 29 -7.24 -0.26 25.35
C LYS A 29 -8.67 -0.82 25.37
N HIS A 30 -9.68 0.02 25.58
CA HIS A 30 -11.08 -0.39 25.69
C HIS A 30 -11.83 -0.43 24.35
N THR A 31 -11.39 0.32 23.34
CA THR A 31 -12.11 0.46 22.05
C THR A 31 -11.42 -0.19 20.86
N ILE A 32 -10.10 -0.47 20.94
CA ILE A 32 -9.29 -0.75 19.75
C ILE A 32 -9.65 -2.05 19.05
N MET A 33 -10.01 -3.10 19.80
CA MET A 33 -10.42 -4.40 19.25
C MET A 33 -11.92 -4.50 18.93
N LYS A 34 -12.67 -3.41 19.12
CA LYS A 34 -14.10 -3.38 18.83
C LYS A 34 -14.36 -2.76 17.46
N ASN A 35 -15.39 -3.28 16.79
CA ASN A 35 -15.85 -2.81 15.49
C ASN A 35 -17.03 -1.86 15.69
N TYR A 36 -16.88 -0.61 15.28
CA TYR A 36 -17.98 0.38 15.28
C TYR A 36 -18.24 0.94 13.89
N SER A 37 -17.56 0.44 12.84
CA SER A 37 -17.76 0.87 11.46
C SER A 37 -16.99 -0.06 10.54
N SER A 38 -17.60 -0.40 9.39
CA SER A 38 -16.93 -1.14 8.33
C SER A 38 -15.95 -0.26 7.54
N VAL A 39 -16.13 1.07 7.56
CA VAL A 39 -15.35 2.05 6.78
C VAL A 39 -14.27 2.76 7.61
N TYR A 40 -14.60 3.15 8.82
CA TYR A 40 -13.76 3.99 9.68
C TYR A 40 -13.03 3.14 10.72
N ASN A 41 -11.71 3.29 10.79
CA ASN A 41 -10.87 2.51 11.72
C ASN A 41 -10.25 3.35 12.84
N SER A 42 -10.39 4.68 12.77
CA SER A 42 -9.98 5.60 13.82
C SER A 42 -10.91 6.83 13.92
N ILE A 43 -10.91 7.46 15.09
CA ILE A 43 -11.48 8.78 15.34
C ILE A 43 -10.42 9.64 16.03
N SER A 44 -10.43 10.92 15.74
CA SER A 44 -9.57 11.90 16.38
C SER A 44 -10.37 12.90 17.22
N PHE A 45 -9.91 13.16 18.44
CA PHE A 45 -10.42 14.24 19.30
C PHE A 45 -9.34 15.29 19.46
N LYS A 46 -9.63 16.54 19.12
CA LYS A 46 -8.68 17.64 19.18
C LYS A 46 -9.05 18.62 20.27
N PHE A 47 -8.34 18.54 21.39
CA PHE A 47 -8.49 19.47 22.51
C PHE A 47 -7.85 20.82 22.18
N LEU A 48 -8.66 21.86 22.25
CA LEU A 48 -8.30 23.25 22.03
C LEU A 48 -8.32 23.98 23.37
N ASN A 49 -7.18 23.98 24.06
CA ASN A 49 -7.06 24.51 25.41
C ASN A 49 -6.93 26.02 25.42
N ASN A 50 -7.65 26.70 26.32
CA ASN A 50 -7.64 28.16 26.44
C ASN A 50 -7.96 28.89 25.13
N ALA A 51 -8.83 28.32 24.29
CA ALA A 51 -9.14 28.86 22.98
C ALA A 51 -9.78 30.27 23.06
N PRO A 52 -9.58 31.14 22.05
CA PRO A 52 -10.21 32.46 22.02
C PRO A 52 -11.74 32.36 22.04
N MET A 53 -12.42 33.24 22.78
CA MET A 53 -13.88 33.23 22.94
C MET A 53 -14.71 33.25 21.64
N LYS A 54 -14.14 33.76 20.54
CA LYS A 54 -14.81 33.83 19.23
C LYS A 54 -14.61 32.58 18.37
N ARG A 55 -13.82 31.61 18.83
CA ARG A 55 -13.58 30.38 18.07
C ARG A 55 -14.76 29.43 18.27
N GLU A 56 -15.16 28.77 17.19
CA GLU A 56 -16.13 27.69 17.23
C GLU A 56 -15.43 26.35 17.02
N GLU A 57 -15.91 25.32 17.72
CA GLU A 57 -15.45 23.94 17.51
C GLU A 57 -15.90 23.43 16.15
N LYS A 58 -15.01 22.71 15.48
CA LYS A 58 -15.30 22.09 14.19
C LYS A 58 -15.41 20.59 14.30
N ILE A 59 -16.23 20.05 13.41
CA ILE A 59 -16.26 18.62 13.09
C ILE A 59 -15.72 18.51 11.67
N LEU A 60 -14.65 17.74 11.53
CA LEU A 60 -13.89 17.63 10.29
C LEU A 60 -13.86 16.16 9.85
N MET A 61 -13.54 15.96 8.58
CA MET A 61 -13.25 14.65 8.01
C MET A 61 -11.92 14.73 7.22
N PRO A 62 -10.76 14.84 7.89
CA PRO A 62 -9.47 14.82 7.22
C PRO A 62 -9.37 13.68 6.20
N TYR A 63 -9.01 14.02 4.97
CA TYR A 63 -8.88 13.09 3.83
C TYR A 63 -10.16 12.30 3.48
N GLY A 64 -11.31 12.66 4.05
CA GLY A 64 -12.60 11.99 3.79
C GLY A 64 -12.76 10.62 4.48
N ILE A 65 -11.87 10.23 5.39
CA ILE A 65 -11.81 8.87 5.93
C ILE A 65 -11.57 8.78 7.46
N HIS A 66 -11.34 9.90 8.14
CA HIS A 66 -11.11 9.94 9.58
C HIS A 66 -11.96 11.04 10.20
N PRO A 67 -12.98 10.73 11.01
CA PRO A 67 -13.71 11.75 11.74
C PRO A 67 -12.79 12.43 12.77
N GLU A 68 -12.77 13.76 12.77
CA GLU A 68 -12.07 14.56 13.77
C GLU A 68 -13.05 15.53 14.44
N VAL A 69 -13.08 15.58 15.77
CA VAL A 69 -13.94 16.49 16.52
C VAL A 69 -13.11 17.38 17.44
N GLU A 70 -13.26 18.70 17.32
CA GLU A 70 -12.65 19.66 18.22
C GLU A 70 -13.41 19.77 19.54
N ILE A 71 -12.67 19.87 20.65
CA ILE A 71 -13.18 19.97 22.03
C ILE A 71 -12.53 21.17 22.71
N PHE A 72 -13.32 22.11 23.25
CA PHE A 72 -12.78 23.17 24.10
C PHE A 72 -12.47 22.69 25.51
N SER A 73 -11.34 23.16 26.05
CA SER A 73 -10.91 22.86 27.41
C SER A 73 -10.17 24.04 28.04
N ASN A 74 -9.98 23.99 29.36
CA ASN A 74 -9.21 24.98 30.14
C ASN A 74 -8.38 24.29 31.22
N PHE A 75 -7.55 23.33 30.84
CA PHE A 75 -6.65 22.61 31.74
C PHE A 75 -5.50 23.52 32.21
N GLU A 76 -5.16 23.46 33.49
CA GLU A 76 -4.20 24.39 34.11
C GLU A 76 -2.72 24.00 33.90
N ASP A 77 -2.38 22.71 33.96
CA ASP A 77 -1.00 22.21 33.88
C ASP A 77 -0.87 21.07 32.85
N ASN A 78 -0.14 21.35 31.76
CA ASN A 78 0.06 20.41 30.66
C ASN A 78 1.12 19.33 30.94
N ARG A 79 1.96 19.52 31.97
CA ARG A 79 3.16 18.70 32.21
C ARG A 79 2.96 17.67 33.33
N LYS A 80 2.00 17.90 34.22
CA LYS A 80 1.71 17.01 35.36
C LYS A 80 0.55 16.08 35.06
N LEU A 81 0.65 14.87 35.63
CA LEU A 81 -0.48 13.94 35.67
C LEU A 81 -1.53 14.45 36.66
N SER A 82 -2.79 14.50 36.22
CA SER A 82 -3.92 14.99 37.01
C SER A 82 -5.13 14.07 36.85
N VAL A 83 -5.60 13.50 37.97
CA VAL A 83 -6.82 12.67 38.02
C VAL A 83 -8.05 13.48 37.62
N GLU A 84 -8.12 14.73 38.07
CA GLU A 84 -9.21 15.64 37.71
C GLU A 84 -9.23 15.94 36.21
N THR A 85 -8.07 16.29 35.63
CA THR A 85 -7.96 16.53 34.19
C THR A 85 -8.30 15.28 33.38
N PHE A 86 -7.92 14.10 33.86
CA PHE A 86 -8.25 12.83 33.21
C PHE A 86 -9.76 12.62 33.13
N HIS A 87 -10.45 12.72 34.26
CA HIS A 87 -11.91 12.52 34.31
C HIS A 87 -12.67 13.62 33.58
N LEU A 88 -12.24 14.88 33.68
CA LEU A 88 -12.84 15.98 32.94
C LEU A 88 -12.72 15.76 31.42
N ALA A 89 -11.52 15.42 30.94
CA ALA A 89 -11.30 15.15 29.52
C ALA A 89 -12.07 13.92 29.03
N LEU A 90 -12.17 12.86 29.84
CA LEU A 90 -13.00 11.69 29.54
C LEU A 90 -14.48 12.07 29.40
N GLY A 91 -15.02 12.87 30.32
CA GLY A 91 -16.39 13.37 30.25
C GLY A 91 -16.63 14.22 28.99
N LEU A 92 -15.72 15.13 28.67
CA LEU A 92 -15.81 15.95 27.44
C LEU A 92 -15.81 15.09 26.17
N ILE A 93 -15.02 14.01 26.12
CA ILE A 93 -15.06 13.05 25.02
C ILE A 93 -16.43 12.37 24.94
N GLN A 94 -16.99 11.90 26.06
CA GLN A 94 -18.32 11.28 26.09
C GLN A 94 -19.42 12.20 25.57
N GLU A 95 -19.41 13.47 25.98
CA GLU A 95 -20.34 14.49 25.50
C GLU A 95 -20.17 14.79 24.00
N THR A 96 -18.97 14.57 23.47
CA THR A 96 -18.63 14.90 22.09
C THR A 96 -18.89 13.75 21.10
N ILE A 97 -18.86 12.49 21.53
CA ILE A 97 -19.10 11.32 20.66
C ILE A 97 -20.37 11.44 19.80
N PRO A 98 -21.54 11.88 20.31
CA PRO A 98 -22.75 12.04 19.50
C PRO A 98 -22.56 12.99 18.29
N ARG A 99 -21.58 13.88 18.35
CA ARG A 99 -21.31 14.84 17.27
C ARG A 99 -20.63 14.22 16.07
N ILE A 100 -20.01 13.04 16.21
CA ILE A 100 -19.27 12.37 15.13
C ILE A 100 -20.19 12.09 13.93
N ALA A 101 -21.49 11.83 14.17
CA ALA A 101 -22.50 11.63 13.13
C ALA A 101 -22.69 12.82 12.17
N TYR A 102 -22.27 14.02 12.58
CA TYR A 102 -22.37 15.23 11.75
C TYR A 102 -21.07 15.52 10.97
N ALA A 103 -20.09 14.61 10.99
CA ALA A 103 -18.86 14.78 10.22
C ALA A 103 -19.17 14.79 8.71
N PRO A 104 -18.60 15.74 7.93
CA PRO A 104 -18.90 15.87 6.52
C PRO A 104 -18.30 14.71 5.71
N SER A 105 -19.07 13.63 5.54
CA SER A 105 -18.67 12.46 4.73
C SER A 105 -19.23 12.52 3.31
N LYS A 106 -18.46 12.00 2.36
CA LYS A 106 -18.91 11.73 0.99
C LYS A 106 -19.48 10.30 0.83
N LYS A 107 -19.28 9.45 1.83
CA LYS A 107 -19.73 8.06 1.88
C LYS A 107 -20.88 7.92 2.87
N GLU A 108 -21.62 6.82 2.76
CA GLU A 108 -22.60 6.46 3.78
C GLU A 108 -21.91 6.40 5.16
N PHE A 109 -22.54 7.00 6.16
CA PHE A 109 -22.01 7.05 7.51
C PHE A 109 -22.54 5.83 8.27
N ASP A 110 -21.69 4.82 8.45
CA ASP A 110 -22.02 3.53 9.06
C ASP A 110 -21.47 3.40 10.49
N PHE A 111 -21.22 4.53 11.16
CA PHE A 111 -20.59 4.55 12.46
C PHE A 111 -21.60 4.24 13.59
N ASP A 112 -21.33 3.22 14.39
CA ASP A 112 -22.08 2.87 15.60
C ASP A 112 -21.70 3.80 16.77
N VAL A 113 -22.30 4.99 16.75
CA VAL A 113 -22.09 6.03 17.77
C VAL A 113 -22.60 5.58 19.14
N GLU A 114 -23.74 4.89 19.19
CA GLU A 114 -24.35 4.43 20.45
C GLU A 114 -23.51 3.34 21.10
N GLY A 115 -23.02 2.36 20.32
CA GLY A 115 -22.12 1.31 20.79
C GLY A 115 -20.80 1.89 21.32
N LEU A 116 -20.18 2.82 20.58
CA LEU A 116 -18.95 3.49 21.04
C LEU A 116 -19.17 4.22 22.37
N LEU A 117 -20.26 4.99 22.48
CA LEU A 117 -20.58 5.73 23.70
C LEU A 117 -20.86 4.78 24.87
N GLY A 118 -21.60 3.70 24.65
CA GLY A 118 -21.89 2.67 25.65
C GLY A 118 -20.63 2.00 26.19
N ASP A 119 -19.69 1.71 25.30
CA ASP A 119 -18.42 1.09 25.66
C ASP A 119 -17.47 2.04 26.38
N ILE A 120 -17.38 3.31 25.95
CA ILE A 120 -16.61 4.32 26.68
C ILE A 120 -17.23 4.59 28.06
N SER A 121 -18.56 4.62 28.16
CA SER A 121 -19.26 4.79 29.44
C SER A 121 -19.07 3.59 30.37
N THR A 122 -18.92 2.39 29.83
CA THR A 122 -18.56 1.21 30.60
C THR A 122 -17.11 1.28 31.05
N ALA A 123 -16.19 1.64 30.15
CA ALA A 123 -14.77 1.82 30.47
C ALA A 123 -14.56 2.90 31.53
N ALA A 124 -15.34 3.98 31.54
CA ALA A 124 -15.25 5.06 32.52
C ALA A 124 -15.35 4.58 33.98
N LYS A 125 -15.98 3.43 34.24
CA LYS A 125 -16.05 2.80 35.57
C LYS A 125 -14.70 2.25 36.05
N ASP A 126 -13.81 1.92 35.12
CA ASP A 126 -12.45 1.42 35.38
C ASP A 126 -11.40 2.54 35.25
N ALA A 127 -11.83 3.80 35.13
CA ALA A 127 -10.93 4.94 34.97
C ALA A 127 -10.04 5.13 36.22
N PRO A 128 -8.77 5.55 36.05
CA PRO A 128 -7.85 5.77 37.17
C PRO A 128 -8.33 6.85 38.15
N HIS A 129 -8.63 6.44 39.38
CA HIS A 129 -9.07 7.35 40.46
C HIS A 129 -7.94 7.84 41.38
N SER A 130 -6.69 7.44 41.13
CA SER A 130 -5.53 7.85 41.93
C SER A 130 -4.34 8.26 41.07
N LYS A 131 -3.44 9.06 41.64
CA LYS A 131 -2.20 9.47 40.98
C LYS A 131 -1.29 8.28 40.70
N GLU A 132 -1.29 7.29 41.58
CA GLU A 132 -0.52 6.06 41.45
C GLU A 132 -1.01 5.24 40.25
N ALA A 133 -2.33 5.13 40.07
CA ALA A 133 -2.91 4.42 38.93
C ALA A 133 -2.61 5.12 37.59
N LEU A 134 -2.71 6.46 37.54
CA LEU A 134 -2.29 7.23 36.35
C LEU A 134 -0.80 7.07 36.06
N LYS A 135 0.03 7.15 37.10
CA LYS A 135 1.47 6.99 36.98
C LYS A 135 1.82 5.59 36.46
N HIS A 136 1.12 4.55 36.89
CA HIS A 136 1.33 3.20 36.37
C HIS A 136 1.06 3.13 34.85
N LEU A 137 0.02 3.78 34.33
CA LEU A 137 -0.22 3.82 32.89
C LEU A 137 0.88 4.60 32.14
N ASP A 138 1.30 5.73 32.69
CA ASP A 138 2.36 6.56 32.11
C ASP A 138 3.73 5.87 32.11
N ASP A 139 4.09 5.20 33.20
CA ASP A 139 5.33 4.43 33.34
C ASP A 139 5.37 3.26 32.32
N ASN A 140 4.21 2.68 31.98
CA ASN A 140 4.06 1.59 30.99
C ASN A 140 3.72 2.07 29.56
N LYS A 141 3.67 3.38 29.32
CA LYS A 141 3.20 3.99 28.06
C LYS A 141 3.84 3.40 26.81
N LYS A 142 5.16 3.19 26.81
CA LYS A 142 5.87 2.65 25.63
C LYS A 142 5.34 1.29 25.19
N GLN A 143 5.15 0.38 26.15
CA GLN A 143 4.61 -0.96 25.88
C GLN A 143 3.15 -0.90 25.43
N LEU A 144 2.34 -0.04 26.08
CA LEU A 144 0.93 0.15 25.71
C LEU A 144 0.78 0.73 24.30
N ILE A 145 1.64 1.65 23.87
CA ILE A 145 1.65 2.18 22.50
C ILE A 145 1.90 1.06 21.48
N ILE A 146 2.91 0.22 21.73
CA ILE A 146 3.23 -0.91 20.84
C ILE A 146 2.04 -1.87 20.77
N GLN A 147 1.48 -2.26 21.92
CA GLN A 147 0.33 -3.16 21.98
C GLN A 147 -0.89 -2.57 21.26
N ASN A 148 -1.19 -1.28 21.46
CA ASN A 148 -2.31 -0.62 20.81
C ASN A 148 -2.13 -0.58 19.29
N ARG A 149 -0.94 -0.28 18.78
CA ARG A 149 -0.66 -0.34 17.33
C ARG A 149 -0.88 -1.73 16.75
N MET A 150 -0.41 -2.76 17.45
CA MET A 150 -0.60 -4.16 17.04
C MET A 150 -2.08 -4.54 17.02
N ASN A 151 -2.82 -4.20 18.08
CA ASN A 151 -4.27 -4.42 18.15
C ASN A 151 -5.02 -3.66 17.05
N HIS A 152 -4.59 -2.44 16.72
CA HIS A 152 -5.20 -1.67 15.63
C HIS A 152 -5.09 -2.39 14.29
N LYS A 153 -3.87 -2.83 13.95
CA LYS A 153 -3.61 -3.60 12.73
C LYS A 153 -4.49 -4.85 12.67
N LEU A 154 -4.51 -5.63 13.75
CA LEU A 154 -5.34 -6.84 13.85
C LEU A 154 -6.82 -6.54 13.67
N ARG A 155 -7.33 -5.48 14.32
CA ARG A 155 -8.73 -5.09 14.18
C ARG A 155 -9.08 -4.69 12.74
N ILE A 156 -8.20 -4.00 12.04
CA ILE A 156 -8.45 -3.63 10.63
C ILE A 156 -8.54 -4.88 9.75
N ILE A 157 -7.61 -5.83 9.94
CA ILE A 157 -7.62 -7.14 9.27
C ILE A 157 -8.91 -7.91 9.55
N GLU A 158 -9.34 -7.97 10.81
CA GLU A 158 -10.59 -8.62 11.19
C GLU A 158 -11.81 -7.90 10.56
N ASN A 159 -11.77 -6.57 10.47
CA ASN A 159 -12.84 -5.80 9.84
C ASN A 159 -12.98 -6.12 8.34
N PHE A 160 -11.87 -6.27 7.61
CA PHE A 160 -11.91 -6.72 6.21
C PHE A 160 -12.50 -8.12 6.05
N ARG A 161 -12.21 -9.03 6.98
CA ARG A 161 -12.76 -10.39 6.98
C ARG A 161 -14.26 -10.43 7.30
N GLU A 162 -14.70 -9.61 8.25
CA GLU A 162 -16.11 -9.50 8.64
C GLU A 162 -16.95 -8.80 7.57
N ASN A 163 -16.34 -7.86 6.84
CA ASN A 163 -17.01 -7.00 5.86
C ASN A 163 -16.33 -7.09 4.48
N PRO A 164 -16.42 -8.25 3.79
CA PRO A 164 -15.76 -8.44 2.50
C PRO A 164 -16.38 -7.53 1.43
N ARG A 165 -15.53 -6.76 0.77
CA ARG A 165 -15.88 -5.82 -0.31
C ARG A 165 -15.92 -6.52 -1.68
N PRO A 166 -16.78 -6.11 -2.63
CA PRO A 166 -16.81 -6.73 -3.96
C PRO A 166 -15.49 -6.56 -4.72
N LEU A 167 -15.03 -7.60 -5.42
CA LEU A 167 -13.84 -7.57 -6.27
C LEU A 167 -14.16 -6.99 -7.65
N ASP A 168 -14.29 -5.67 -7.74
CA ASP A 168 -14.79 -4.95 -8.91
C ASP A 168 -13.70 -4.27 -9.76
N THR A 169 -12.50 -4.09 -9.20
CA THR A 169 -11.46 -3.23 -9.76
C THR A 169 -10.29 -4.05 -10.29
N LYS A 170 -9.82 -3.76 -11.52
CA LYS A 170 -8.63 -4.44 -12.06
C LYS A 170 -7.36 -3.98 -11.34
N LEU A 171 -6.51 -4.93 -10.96
CA LEU A 171 -5.16 -4.62 -10.49
C LEU A 171 -4.37 -3.86 -11.57
N ILE A 172 -3.76 -2.73 -11.19
CA ILE A 172 -2.83 -1.95 -12.01
C ILE A 172 -1.39 -2.29 -11.66
N GLY A 173 -1.09 -2.55 -10.38
CA GLY A 173 0.26 -2.92 -9.99
C GLY A 173 0.42 -3.32 -8.54
N VAL A 174 1.60 -3.86 -8.28
CA VAL A 174 2.16 -4.11 -6.96
C VAL A 174 3.37 -3.19 -6.79
N ARG A 175 3.51 -2.61 -5.60
CA ARG A 175 4.67 -1.84 -5.18
C ARG A 175 5.30 -2.53 -3.99
N VAL A 176 6.62 -2.52 -3.94
CA VAL A 176 7.37 -2.97 -2.77
C VAL A 176 8.03 -1.74 -2.19
N LEU A 177 7.67 -1.41 -0.95
CA LEU A 177 8.25 -0.31 -0.20
C LEU A 177 9.28 -0.87 0.78
N GLY A 178 10.36 -0.12 0.93
CA GLY A 178 11.38 -0.35 1.94
C GLY A 178 11.95 1.00 2.31
N ASP A 179 11.35 1.67 3.30
CA ASP A 179 11.79 3.01 3.71
C ASP A 179 13.28 3.03 4.13
N ARG A 180 13.82 1.86 4.52
CA ARG A 180 15.22 1.63 4.90
C ARG A 180 16.12 1.12 3.76
N TYR A 181 15.57 0.86 2.58
CA TYR A 181 16.25 0.15 1.49
C TYR A 181 16.24 0.97 0.19
N ARG A 182 16.74 2.20 0.25
CA ARG A 182 16.96 3.02 -0.95
C ARG A 182 18.18 2.53 -1.72
N PHE A 183 18.33 2.94 -2.99
CA PHE A 183 19.43 2.49 -3.86
C PHE A 183 20.82 2.68 -3.23
N ASN A 184 21.02 3.78 -2.50
CA ASN A 184 22.30 4.09 -1.85
C ASN A 184 22.53 3.32 -0.53
N ASP A 185 21.48 2.73 0.04
CA ASP A 185 21.52 2.06 1.34
C ASP A 185 21.79 0.56 1.17
N ASP A 186 21.11 -0.08 0.20
CA ASP A 186 21.38 -1.47 -0.17
C ASP A 186 21.00 -1.75 -1.64
N VAL A 187 22.01 -1.88 -2.49
CA VAL A 187 21.84 -2.15 -3.93
C VAL A 187 21.18 -3.51 -4.19
N ASP A 188 21.42 -4.52 -3.35
CA ASP A 188 20.84 -5.85 -3.54
C ASP A 188 19.35 -5.84 -3.26
N VAL A 189 18.95 -5.32 -2.09
CA VAL A 189 17.52 -5.20 -1.72
C VAL A 189 16.81 -4.30 -2.73
N TYR A 190 17.43 -3.17 -3.09
CA TYR A 190 16.86 -2.25 -4.08
C TYR A 190 16.67 -2.91 -5.45
N PHE A 191 17.64 -3.70 -5.91
CA PHE A 191 17.50 -4.42 -7.17
C PHE A 191 16.32 -5.40 -7.11
N TYR A 192 16.29 -6.27 -6.11
CA TYR A 192 15.28 -7.32 -6.02
C TYR A 192 13.87 -6.77 -5.76
N GLN A 193 13.70 -5.75 -4.91
CA GLN A 193 12.39 -5.15 -4.64
C GLN A 193 11.76 -4.56 -5.91
N ASN A 194 12.55 -3.86 -6.74
CA ASN A 194 12.05 -3.24 -7.97
C ASN A 194 11.74 -4.29 -9.04
N MET A 195 12.61 -5.29 -9.16
CA MET A 195 12.41 -6.40 -10.11
C MET A 195 11.16 -7.19 -9.76
N TYR A 196 11.02 -7.61 -8.51
CA TYR A 196 9.85 -8.38 -8.10
C TYR A 196 8.57 -7.54 -8.09
N ALA A 197 8.60 -6.25 -7.72
CA ALA A 197 7.43 -5.37 -7.88
C ALA A 197 6.94 -5.34 -9.34
N THR A 198 7.87 -5.28 -10.29
CA THR A 198 7.55 -5.31 -11.74
C THR A 198 6.99 -6.68 -12.16
N ILE A 199 7.64 -7.77 -11.74
CA ILE A 199 7.22 -9.14 -12.04
C ILE A 199 5.82 -9.42 -11.47
N PHE A 200 5.59 -9.13 -10.18
CA PHE A 200 4.28 -9.31 -9.55
C PHE A 200 3.21 -8.46 -10.26
N SER A 201 3.49 -7.18 -10.54
CA SER A 201 2.56 -6.31 -11.28
C SER A 201 2.17 -6.91 -12.63
N ASP A 202 3.16 -7.40 -13.39
CA ASP A 202 2.92 -7.92 -14.72
C ASP A 202 2.18 -9.26 -14.71
N VAL A 203 2.64 -10.20 -13.89
CA VAL A 203 2.04 -11.54 -13.79
C VAL A 203 0.61 -11.43 -13.24
N LEU A 204 0.38 -10.72 -12.13
CA LEU A 204 -0.97 -10.64 -11.55
C LEU A 204 -1.98 -9.98 -12.51
N ARG A 205 -1.55 -9.01 -13.34
CA ARG A 205 -2.42 -8.47 -14.41
C ARG A 205 -2.77 -9.50 -15.48
N ARG A 206 -1.83 -10.38 -15.86
CA ARG A 206 -2.08 -11.47 -16.82
C ARG A 206 -3.12 -12.47 -16.32
N TYR A 207 -3.18 -12.68 -15.01
CA TYR A 207 -4.20 -13.52 -14.37
C TYR A 207 -5.55 -12.79 -14.17
N ASP A 208 -5.70 -11.54 -14.65
CA ASP A 208 -6.89 -10.69 -14.48
C ASP A 208 -7.36 -10.61 -13.01
N ILE A 209 -6.41 -10.40 -12.09
CA ILE A 209 -6.70 -10.24 -10.67
C ILE A 209 -7.59 -9.01 -10.44
N ARG A 210 -8.67 -9.21 -9.69
CA ARG A 210 -9.59 -8.17 -9.22
C ARG A 210 -9.38 -7.86 -7.74
N LEU A 211 -9.45 -6.59 -7.42
CA LEU A 211 -9.23 -6.00 -6.11
C LEU A 211 -10.52 -5.29 -5.65
N PRO A 212 -10.74 -5.17 -4.33
CA PRO A 212 -11.88 -4.43 -3.82
C PRO A 212 -11.65 -2.92 -3.83
N SER A 213 -12.32 -2.19 -4.73
CA SER A 213 -12.30 -0.72 -4.87
C SER A 213 -10.94 -0.04 -5.17
N TYR A 214 -9.81 -0.63 -4.77
CA TYR A 214 -8.47 -0.11 -5.02
C TYR A 214 -7.80 -0.77 -6.23
N LYS A 215 -6.72 -0.17 -6.74
CA LYS A 215 -6.04 -0.55 -7.98
C LYS A 215 -4.63 -1.07 -7.75
N GLU A 216 -4.01 -0.77 -6.61
CA GLU A 216 -2.63 -1.17 -6.33
C GLU A 216 -2.47 -1.84 -4.96
N ILE A 217 -1.55 -2.81 -4.86
CA ILE A 217 -1.13 -3.43 -3.60
C ILE A 217 0.26 -2.90 -3.25
N TYR A 218 0.43 -2.44 -2.03
CA TYR A 218 1.70 -1.95 -1.51
C TYR A 218 2.21 -2.91 -0.44
N ILE A 219 3.33 -3.59 -0.70
CA ILE A 219 3.98 -4.50 0.23
C ILE A 219 5.10 -3.76 0.94
N ASP A 220 4.96 -3.57 2.24
CA ASP A 220 5.99 -2.97 3.10
C ASP A 220 6.97 -4.05 3.60
N LEU A 221 8.25 -3.93 3.22
CA LEU A 221 9.33 -4.82 3.66
C LEU A 221 9.87 -4.38 5.02
N VAL A 222 9.63 -5.20 6.04
CA VAL A 222 9.97 -4.87 7.44
C VAL A 222 10.62 -6.04 8.18
N ASN A 223 11.40 -5.77 9.22
CA ASN A 223 12.07 -6.85 9.97
C ASN A 223 11.13 -7.50 11.00
N SER A 224 10.06 -6.80 11.39
CA SER A 224 9.07 -7.30 12.33
C SER A 224 7.69 -6.68 12.06
N LEU A 225 6.63 -7.32 12.57
CA LEU A 225 5.27 -6.81 12.45
C LEU A 225 5.07 -5.47 13.18
N GLU A 226 5.86 -5.21 14.22
CA GLU A 226 5.88 -3.94 14.94
C GLU A 226 6.36 -2.79 14.04
N GLU A 227 7.34 -3.06 13.17
CA GLU A 227 7.91 -2.09 12.22
C GLU A 227 7.02 -1.83 11.01
N ALA A 228 6.11 -2.76 10.66
CA ALA A 228 5.19 -2.59 9.53
C ALA A 228 4.46 -1.25 9.63
N ILE A 229 4.37 -0.51 8.52
CA ILE A 229 3.43 0.60 8.39
C ILE A 229 2.05 0.10 8.84
N ASP A 230 1.30 0.93 9.56
CA ASP A 230 -0.07 0.60 9.93
C ASP A 230 -0.82 0.18 8.66
N ILE A 231 -1.31 -1.07 8.66
CA ILE A 231 -2.31 -1.56 7.69
C ILE A 231 -3.55 -0.73 7.97
N SER A 232 -3.55 0.51 7.51
CA SER A 232 -4.68 1.40 7.57
C SER A 232 -5.52 1.17 6.33
N THR A 233 -6.80 1.49 6.42
CA THR A 233 -7.51 2.02 5.24
C THR A 233 -6.62 3.14 4.72
N SER A 234 -5.98 2.88 3.58
CA SER A 234 -5.12 3.82 2.88
C SER A 234 -5.74 5.22 2.93
N LYS A 235 -4.91 6.25 3.13
CA LYS A 235 -5.39 7.64 3.10
C LYS A 235 -6.05 8.00 1.77
N GLU A 236 -5.78 7.20 0.75
CA GLU A 236 -6.25 7.36 -0.62
C GLU A 236 -6.91 6.06 -1.07
N ASP A 237 -8.00 6.16 -1.81
CA ASP A 237 -8.87 5.03 -2.17
C ASP A 237 -8.31 4.11 -3.26
N TRP A 238 -7.16 4.43 -3.85
CA TRP A 238 -6.62 3.71 -5.00
C TRP A 238 -5.58 2.63 -4.69
N PHE A 239 -5.15 2.45 -3.43
CA PHE A 239 -4.22 1.37 -3.04
C PHE A 239 -4.54 0.75 -1.69
N GLN A 240 -3.96 -0.40 -1.38
CA GLN A 240 -4.03 -1.05 -0.05
C GLN A 240 -2.65 -1.54 0.39
N TYR A 241 -2.33 -1.37 1.68
CA TYR A 241 -1.10 -1.88 2.28
C TYR A 241 -1.22 -3.34 2.73
N THR A 242 -0.12 -4.06 2.60
CA THR A 242 0.23 -5.30 3.28
C THR A 242 1.70 -5.22 3.72
N HIS A 243 2.19 -6.22 4.45
CA HIS A 243 3.58 -6.28 4.86
C HIS A 243 4.22 -7.62 4.51
N ALA A 244 5.53 -7.61 4.35
CA ALA A 244 6.37 -8.78 4.18
C ALA A 244 7.47 -8.74 5.24
N ILE A 245 7.51 -9.76 6.10
CA ILE A 245 8.59 -9.90 7.09
C ILE A 245 9.85 -10.37 6.39
N PHE A 246 10.91 -9.58 6.48
CA PHE A 246 12.16 -9.79 5.78
C PHE A 246 13.33 -9.88 6.78
N ASP A 247 13.96 -11.05 6.86
CA ASP A 247 15.16 -11.25 7.67
C ASP A 247 16.38 -10.65 6.97
N TYR A 248 16.57 -9.35 7.18
CA TYR A 248 17.65 -8.59 6.58
C TYR A 248 19.04 -9.12 6.97
N THR A 249 19.22 -9.54 8.24
CA THR A 249 20.50 -10.07 8.71
C THR A 249 20.88 -11.33 7.94
N ARG A 250 19.97 -12.29 7.84
CA ARG A 250 20.19 -13.52 7.07
C ARG A 250 20.41 -13.22 5.60
N PHE A 251 19.64 -12.29 5.03
CA PHE A 251 19.81 -11.86 3.63
C PHE A 251 21.23 -11.34 3.36
N LYS A 252 21.78 -10.48 4.22
CA LYS A 252 23.13 -9.91 4.01
C LYS A 252 24.25 -10.95 4.04
N GLN A 253 24.08 -12.00 4.85
CA GLN A 253 25.05 -13.08 5.00
C GLN A 253 24.92 -14.18 3.95
N SER A 254 23.87 -14.14 3.13
CA SER A 254 23.53 -15.18 2.17
C SER A 254 24.21 -15.00 0.81
N SER A 255 24.30 -16.10 0.04
CA SER A 255 24.71 -16.08 -1.37
C SER A 255 23.72 -15.30 -2.24
N GLN A 256 24.09 -14.97 -3.48
CA GLN A 256 23.22 -14.20 -4.37
C GLN A 256 21.89 -14.91 -4.68
N GLU A 257 21.94 -16.21 -4.95
CA GLU A 257 20.76 -17.05 -5.19
C GLU A 257 19.87 -17.12 -3.95
N MET A 258 20.48 -17.27 -2.77
CA MET A 258 19.73 -17.31 -1.51
C MET A 258 19.12 -15.95 -1.16
N LYS A 259 19.79 -14.84 -1.49
CA LYS A 259 19.23 -13.48 -1.36
C LYS A 259 17.96 -13.31 -2.18
N GLU A 260 18.00 -13.72 -3.44
CA GLU A 260 16.82 -13.71 -4.32
C GLU A 260 15.67 -14.51 -3.71
N GLN A 261 15.97 -15.74 -3.27
CA GLN A 261 14.99 -16.65 -2.69
C GLN A 261 14.34 -16.06 -1.43
N LEU A 262 15.13 -15.55 -0.49
CA LEU A 262 14.64 -14.98 0.78
C LEU A 262 13.70 -13.80 0.55
N LEU A 263 14.05 -12.90 -0.37
CA LEU A 263 13.21 -11.74 -0.66
C LEU A 263 11.94 -12.16 -1.42
N LEU A 264 12.04 -13.06 -2.40
CA LEU A 264 10.88 -13.59 -3.10
C LEU A 264 9.90 -14.28 -2.14
N GLU A 265 10.39 -15.16 -1.25
CA GLU A 265 9.57 -15.82 -0.23
C GLU A 265 8.87 -14.81 0.67
N SER A 266 9.58 -13.79 1.14
CA SER A 266 9.01 -12.72 1.98
C SER A 266 7.86 -12.00 1.27
N LEU A 267 8.05 -11.65 -0.02
CA LEU A 267 7.01 -10.99 -0.83
C LEU A 267 5.81 -11.90 -1.11
N ILE A 268 6.04 -13.19 -1.35
CA ILE A 268 4.98 -14.19 -1.53
C ILE A 268 4.13 -14.28 -0.26
N GLU A 269 4.76 -14.35 0.90
CA GLU A 269 4.03 -14.40 2.17
C GLU A 269 3.23 -13.11 2.41
N GLY A 270 3.78 -11.94 2.08
CA GLY A 270 3.04 -10.68 2.13
C GLY A 270 1.84 -10.61 1.18
N LEU A 271 1.95 -11.20 -0.01
CA LEU A 271 0.86 -11.30 -0.98
C LEU A 271 -0.21 -12.31 -0.53
N ARG A 272 0.19 -13.46 0.01
CA ARG A 272 -0.71 -14.46 0.61
C ARG A 272 -1.47 -13.89 1.79
N TYR A 273 -0.79 -13.06 2.59
CA TYR A 273 -1.38 -12.42 3.74
C TYR A 273 -2.57 -11.53 3.36
N ILE A 274 -2.38 -10.59 2.42
CA ILE A 274 -3.49 -9.75 1.91
C ILE A 274 -4.55 -10.54 1.17
N THR A 275 -4.15 -11.57 0.44
CA THR A 275 -5.10 -12.48 -0.22
C THR A 275 -6.05 -13.12 0.78
N ASN A 276 -5.55 -13.48 1.97
CA ASN A 276 -6.35 -14.07 3.02
C ASN A 276 -7.25 -13.02 3.73
N PHE A 277 -6.69 -11.91 4.20
CA PHE A 277 -7.48 -10.98 5.01
C PHE A 277 -8.44 -10.09 4.22
N ASP A 278 -8.14 -9.80 2.95
CA ASP A 278 -8.98 -8.96 2.06
C ASP A 278 -9.60 -9.80 0.93
N HIS A 279 -9.78 -11.11 1.19
CA HIS A 279 -10.59 -12.06 0.40
C HIS A 279 -10.35 -12.03 -1.11
N LEU A 280 -9.10 -11.82 -1.53
CA LEU A 280 -8.75 -11.76 -2.95
C LEU A 280 -8.89 -13.14 -3.62
N GLU A 281 -8.77 -13.18 -4.95
CA GLU A 281 -8.93 -14.38 -5.78
C GLU A 281 -7.79 -15.41 -5.56
N LYS A 282 -7.86 -16.13 -4.44
CA LYS A 282 -6.80 -17.02 -3.94
C LYS A 282 -6.22 -17.96 -5.00
N ASP A 283 -7.07 -18.67 -5.74
CA ASP A 283 -6.60 -19.67 -6.71
C ASP A 283 -5.80 -19.04 -7.87
N LYS A 284 -6.23 -17.85 -8.32
CA LYS A 284 -5.50 -17.09 -9.35
C LYS A 284 -4.18 -16.54 -8.81
N ILE A 285 -4.18 -16.06 -7.56
CA ILE A 285 -2.98 -15.52 -6.92
C ILE A 285 -1.95 -16.65 -6.69
N GLU A 286 -2.36 -17.82 -6.21
CA GLU A 286 -1.45 -18.96 -6.08
C GLU A 286 -0.91 -19.43 -7.44
N SER A 287 -1.75 -19.48 -8.48
CA SER A 287 -1.29 -19.79 -9.85
C SER A 287 -0.24 -18.78 -10.35
N ALA A 288 -0.43 -17.49 -10.04
CA ALA A 288 0.54 -16.44 -10.33
C ALA A 288 1.84 -16.62 -9.53
N ILE A 289 1.73 -16.95 -8.23
CA ILE A 289 2.88 -17.23 -7.36
C ILE A 289 3.68 -18.41 -7.88
N GLU A 290 3.05 -19.54 -8.20
CA GLU A 290 3.70 -20.72 -8.76
C GLU A 290 4.45 -20.39 -10.05
N TYR A 291 3.83 -19.58 -10.93
CA TYR A 291 4.48 -19.11 -12.15
C TYR A 291 5.72 -18.24 -11.85
N ILE A 292 5.63 -17.31 -10.90
CA ILE A 292 6.75 -16.45 -10.50
C ILE A 292 7.85 -17.29 -9.84
N GLN A 293 7.52 -18.22 -8.95
CA GLN A 293 8.52 -19.08 -8.28
C GLN A 293 9.26 -19.96 -9.27
N LYS A 294 8.57 -20.47 -10.30
CA LYS A 294 9.17 -21.30 -11.35
C LYS A 294 10.18 -20.53 -12.21
N HIS A 295 9.89 -19.27 -12.56
CA HIS A 295 10.72 -18.51 -13.50
C HIS A 295 11.62 -17.48 -12.81
N LYS A 296 11.31 -17.07 -11.59
CA LYS A 296 12.02 -16.08 -10.77
C LYS A 296 12.33 -14.80 -11.56
N LEU A 297 13.55 -14.27 -11.49
CA LEU A 297 13.99 -13.14 -12.31
C LEU A 297 13.97 -13.38 -13.83
N GLN A 298 13.86 -14.63 -14.29
CA GLN A 298 13.68 -14.96 -15.71
C GLN A 298 12.21 -14.91 -16.14
N THR A 299 11.31 -14.44 -15.27
CA THR A 299 9.89 -14.26 -15.63
C THR A 299 9.78 -13.31 -16.83
N PRO A 300 9.20 -13.76 -17.96
CA PRO A 300 9.04 -12.90 -19.12
C PRO A 300 8.04 -11.79 -18.80
N LEU A 301 8.46 -10.54 -18.98
CA LEU A 301 7.61 -9.36 -18.78
C LEU A 301 7.00 -8.94 -20.11
N ILE A 302 5.69 -8.69 -20.14
CA ILE A 302 5.00 -8.33 -21.37
C ILE A 302 4.86 -6.80 -21.45
N TYR A 303 5.47 -6.22 -22.48
CA TYR A 303 5.29 -4.80 -22.80
C TYR A 303 4.02 -4.56 -23.62
N ALA A 304 3.77 -5.40 -24.63
CA ALA A 304 2.59 -5.29 -25.49
C ALA A 304 2.17 -6.65 -26.04
N PHE A 305 0.87 -6.81 -26.27
CA PHE A 305 0.29 -8.03 -26.84
C PHE A 305 -0.78 -7.68 -27.89
N LYS A 306 -0.77 -8.42 -29.00
CA LYS A 306 -1.82 -8.42 -30.02
C LYS A 306 -2.03 -9.84 -30.52
N GLU A 307 -3.27 -10.19 -30.80
CA GLU A 307 -3.60 -11.45 -31.47
C GLU A 307 -4.58 -11.27 -32.61
N ASN A 308 -4.56 -12.22 -33.53
CA ASN A 308 -5.61 -12.45 -34.51
C ASN A 308 -5.91 -13.96 -34.58
N LYS A 309 -6.66 -14.41 -35.60
CA LYS A 309 -7.03 -15.82 -35.74
C LYS A 309 -5.85 -16.75 -36.01
N GLU A 310 -4.75 -16.23 -36.57
CA GLU A 310 -3.63 -17.02 -37.07
C GLU A 310 -2.36 -16.87 -36.22
N TYR A 311 -2.18 -15.70 -35.59
CA TYR A 311 -0.96 -15.32 -34.89
C TYR A 311 -1.22 -14.68 -33.52
N ASN A 312 -0.32 -14.97 -32.59
CA ASN A 312 -0.12 -14.23 -31.35
C ASN A 312 1.20 -13.45 -31.46
N VAL A 313 1.16 -12.16 -31.14
CA VAL A 313 2.35 -11.31 -31.14
C VAL A 313 2.53 -10.64 -29.79
N THR A 314 3.69 -10.85 -29.19
CA THR A 314 4.04 -10.33 -27.88
C THR A 314 5.37 -9.61 -27.96
N ILE A 315 5.46 -8.40 -27.41
CA ILE A 315 6.74 -7.76 -27.11
C ILE A 315 7.08 -8.11 -25.68
N GLN A 316 8.11 -8.91 -25.48
CA GLN A 316 8.64 -9.25 -24.18
C GLN A 316 9.84 -8.36 -23.85
N TYR A 317 10.09 -8.15 -22.57
CA TYR A 317 11.30 -7.49 -22.12
C TYR A 317 11.88 -8.14 -20.86
N ARG A 318 13.18 -8.02 -20.72
CA ARG A 318 13.94 -8.47 -19.53
C ARG A 318 14.86 -7.36 -19.04
N VAL A 319 14.89 -7.21 -17.72
CA VAL A 319 15.85 -6.34 -17.03
C VAL A 319 16.83 -7.25 -16.29
N THR A 320 18.11 -6.97 -16.42
CA THR A 320 19.16 -7.69 -15.69
C THR A 320 19.85 -6.74 -14.73
N ARG A 321 20.66 -7.28 -13.80
CA ARG A 321 21.38 -6.44 -12.83
C ARG A 321 22.31 -5.46 -13.51
N GLU A 322 22.92 -5.85 -14.62
CA GLU A 322 23.83 -5.05 -15.42
C GLU A 322 23.13 -3.91 -16.16
N THR A 323 21.81 -4.00 -16.36
CA THR A 323 21.03 -2.99 -17.07
C THR A 323 20.39 -1.95 -16.13
N ILE A 324 20.60 -2.06 -14.81
CA ILE A 324 20.18 -1.05 -13.81
C ILE A 324 21.36 -0.16 -13.45
N ILE A 325 21.31 1.10 -13.86
CA ILE A 325 22.33 2.11 -13.58
C ILE A 325 21.68 3.25 -12.77
N ARG A 326 21.76 3.15 -11.44
CA ARG A 326 21.06 4.08 -10.51
C ARG A 326 19.56 4.11 -10.79
N ASN A 327 19.05 5.24 -11.29
CA ASN A 327 17.64 5.44 -11.64
C ASN A 327 17.33 5.10 -13.10
N TYR A 328 18.34 4.74 -13.90
CA TYR A 328 18.19 4.40 -15.31
C TYR A 328 18.12 2.89 -15.46
N VAL A 329 16.99 2.39 -15.94
CA VAL A 329 16.78 0.97 -16.21
C VAL A 329 16.71 0.76 -17.70
N LYS A 330 17.67 0.03 -18.25
CA LYS A 330 17.59 -0.51 -19.60
C LYS A 330 17.00 -1.92 -19.57
N ALA A 331 16.34 -2.30 -20.65
CA ALA A 331 15.81 -3.65 -20.83
C ALA A 331 16.09 -4.13 -22.25
N VAL A 332 16.29 -5.45 -22.39
CA VAL A 332 16.34 -6.10 -23.69
C VAL A 332 14.90 -6.38 -24.12
N TYR A 333 14.54 -5.94 -25.32
CA TYR A 333 13.21 -6.12 -25.90
C TYR A 333 13.27 -7.12 -27.06
N GLU A 334 12.36 -8.09 -27.02
CA GLU A 334 12.25 -9.17 -28.00
C GLU A 334 10.81 -9.28 -28.49
N LEU A 335 10.64 -9.42 -29.80
CA LEU A 335 9.36 -9.68 -30.44
C LEU A 335 9.16 -11.18 -30.60
N HIS A 336 8.10 -11.69 -30.00
CA HIS A 336 7.67 -13.07 -30.10
C HIS A 336 6.46 -13.15 -31.03
N ILE A 337 6.57 -13.95 -32.09
CA ILE A 337 5.49 -14.21 -33.03
C ILE A 337 5.21 -15.71 -33.00
N PHE A 338 4.05 -16.09 -32.50
CA PHE A 338 3.60 -17.48 -32.43
C PHE A 338 2.50 -17.74 -33.46
N GLN A 339 2.73 -18.72 -34.33
CA GLN A 339 1.77 -19.15 -35.35
C GLN A 339 0.88 -20.26 -34.80
N LYS A 340 -0.42 -19.97 -34.63
CA LYS A 340 -1.39 -20.86 -33.96
C LYS A 340 -1.57 -22.20 -34.68
N ALA A 341 -1.50 -22.19 -36.01
CA ALA A 341 -1.75 -23.39 -36.83
C ALA A 341 -0.62 -24.43 -36.73
N THR A 342 0.63 -23.98 -36.67
CA THR A 342 1.82 -24.85 -36.67
C THR A 342 2.38 -25.06 -35.26
N GLY A 343 2.05 -24.17 -34.32
CA GLY A 343 2.68 -24.14 -32.99
C GLY A 343 4.11 -23.59 -33.02
N GLU A 344 4.56 -23.03 -34.14
CA GLU A 344 5.91 -22.47 -34.25
C GLU A 344 5.99 -21.06 -33.68
N GLU A 345 7.09 -20.78 -32.99
CA GLU A 345 7.44 -19.44 -32.50
C GLU A 345 8.68 -18.91 -33.22
N ARG A 346 8.69 -17.60 -33.48
CA ARG A 346 9.86 -16.84 -33.91
C ARG A 346 10.12 -15.72 -32.91
N VAL A 347 11.37 -15.63 -32.46
CA VAL A 347 11.85 -14.61 -31.52
C VAL A 347 12.81 -13.69 -32.24
N ILE A 348 12.55 -12.39 -32.22
CA ILE A 348 13.32 -11.39 -32.96
C ILE A 348 13.77 -10.29 -31.99
N PRO A 349 15.09 -10.02 -31.86
CA PRO A 349 15.57 -8.94 -31.02
C PRO A 349 15.16 -7.58 -31.59
N LEU A 350 14.53 -6.74 -30.78
CA LEU A 350 14.18 -5.36 -31.15
C LEU A 350 15.28 -4.38 -30.75
N GLY A 351 15.95 -4.63 -29.62
CA GLY A 351 17.07 -3.83 -29.13
C GLY A 351 17.13 -3.76 -27.61
N VAL A 352 18.04 -2.93 -27.11
CA VAL A 352 18.19 -2.62 -25.68
C VAL A 352 17.88 -1.15 -25.48
N PHE A 353 16.82 -0.86 -24.74
CA PHE A 353 16.29 0.49 -24.60
C PHE A 353 16.16 0.88 -23.14
N GLU A 354 16.28 2.19 -22.85
CA GLU A 354 15.83 2.71 -21.57
C GLU A 354 14.31 2.53 -21.43
N THR A 355 13.87 1.87 -20.37
CA THR A 355 12.47 1.51 -20.12
C THR A 355 11.53 2.72 -20.17
N PHE A 356 11.98 3.89 -19.69
CA PHE A 356 11.23 5.14 -19.77
C PHE A 356 11.02 5.63 -21.21
N ASN A 357 11.99 5.38 -22.10
CA ASN A 357 11.95 5.84 -23.48
C ASN A 357 11.18 4.90 -24.42
N VAL A 358 10.90 3.67 -23.97
CA VAL A 358 10.30 2.62 -24.79
C VAL A 358 8.97 3.01 -25.42
N PRO A 359 8.05 3.74 -24.77
CA PRO A 359 6.84 4.21 -25.44
C PRO A 359 7.10 5.12 -26.65
N TYR A 360 8.26 5.78 -26.74
CA TYR A 360 8.65 6.56 -27.93
C TYR A 360 9.24 5.70 -29.05
N VAL A 361 9.79 4.53 -28.71
CA VAL A 361 10.40 3.57 -29.65
C VAL A 361 9.39 2.52 -30.13
N LEU A 362 8.65 1.91 -29.21
CA LEU A 362 7.69 0.83 -29.40
C LEU A 362 6.28 1.32 -29.02
N GLY A 363 5.82 2.42 -29.61
CA GLY A 363 4.60 3.12 -29.21
C GLY A 363 3.29 2.45 -29.60
N SER A 364 3.27 1.72 -30.73
CA SER A 364 2.07 1.02 -31.21
C SER A 364 2.43 -0.26 -31.96
N ILE A 365 1.56 -1.26 -31.85
CA ILE A 365 1.65 -2.54 -32.57
C ILE A 365 0.40 -2.72 -33.45
N SER A 366 0.63 -2.93 -34.75
CA SER A 366 -0.40 -3.24 -35.74
C SER A 366 -0.19 -4.64 -36.27
N LEU A 367 -1.22 -5.48 -36.18
CA LEU A 367 -1.20 -6.87 -36.58
C LEU A 367 -2.22 -7.08 -37.72
N THR A 368 -1.73 -7.54 -38.87
CA THR A 368 -2.55 -7.93 -40.02
C THR A 368 -2.43 -9.45 -40.24
N LYS A 369 -3.05 -9.98 -41.30
CA LYS A 369 -2.86 -11.39 -41.68
C LYS A 369 -1.46 -11.69 -42.26
N LYS A 370 -0.76 -10.69 -42.78
CA LYS A 370 0.50 -10.88 -43.52
C LYS A 370 1.73 -10.42 -42.76
N GLN A 371 1.57 -9.47 -41.85
CA GLN A 371 2.67 -8.82 -41.18
C GLN A 371 2.27 -8.29 -39.81
N VAL A 372 3.30 -8.07 -38.99
CA VAL A 372 3.26 -7.18 -37.84
C VAL A 372 4.12 -5.94 -38.10
N THR A 373 3.65 -4.80 -37.60
CA THR A 373 4.32 -3.51 -37.68
C THR A 373 4.34 -2.86 -36.31
N ILE A 374 5.52 -2.42 -35.87
CA ILE A 374 5.72 -1.71 -34.60
C ILE A 374 6.23 -0.32 -34.92
N LYS A 375 5.56 0.72 -34.42
CA LYS A 375 5.91 2.12 -34.67
C LYS A 375 6.19 2.85 -33.38
N GLY A 376 7.20 3.70 -33.40
CA GLY A 376 7.41 4.69 -32.35
C GLY A 376 6.30 5.75 -32.34
N ARG A 377 6.19 6.50 -31.24
CA ARG A 377 5.32 7.68 -31.20
C ARG A 377 5.80 8.73 -32.20
N THR A 378 4.87 9.55 -32.66
CA THR A 378 5.13 10.69 -33.55
C THR A 378 5.44 11.95 -32.76
N GLY A 379 6.14 12.90 -33.38
CA GLY A 379 6.45 14.22 -32.82
C GLY A 379 7.90 14.37 -32.38
N LEU A 380 8.34 15.63 -32.29
CA LEU A 380 9.74 16.00 -32.05
C LEU A 380 10.37 15.30 -30.83
N ARG A 381 9.64 15.25 -29.70
CA ARG A 381 10.11 14.57 -28.49
C ARG A 381 10.38 13.09 -28.76
N ALA A 382 9.48 12.40 -29.43
CA ALA A 382 9.63 10.99 -29.74
C ALA A 382 10.80 10.73 -30.72
N GLU A 383 11.01 11.64 -31.68
CA GLU A 383 12.16 11.61 -32.60
C GLU A 383 13.49 11.76 -31.86
N ILE A 384 13.58 12.67 -30.91
CA ILE A 384 14.79 12.87 -30.09
C ILE A 384 15.13 11.59 -29.31
N TYR A 385 14.17 11.06 -28.53
CA TYR A 385 14.42 9.86 -27.72
C TYR A 385 14.71 8.62 -28.57
N ARG A 386 14.00 8.44 -29.68
CA ARG A 386 14.26 7.33 -30.59
C ARG A 386 15.65 7.43 -31.23
N SER A 387 16.07 8.64 -31.59
CA SER A 387 17.42 8.90 -32.12
C SER A 387 18.50 8.63 -31.07
N SER A 388 18.30 9.00 -29.81
CA SER A 388 19.24 8.71 -28.73
C SER A 388 19.37 7.20 -28.44
N GLU A 389 18.29 6.45 -28.62
CA GLU A 389 18.28 4.99 -28.49
C GLU A 389 18.78 4.28 -29.77
N LYS A 390 19.13 5.03 -30.83
CA LYS A 390 19.51 4.50 -32.16
C LYS A 390 18.48 3.53 -32.74
N ALA A 391 17.20 3.73 -32.44
CA ALA A 391 16.12 2.87 -32.90
C ALA A 391 15.49 3.38 -34.21
N PRO A 392 15.05 2.49 -35.12
CA PRO A 392 14.34 2.88 -36.34
C PRO A 392 12.95 3.45 -36.02
N SER A 393 12.40 4.22 -36.96
CA SER A 393 11.03 4.77 -36.86
C SER A 393 9.94 3.70 -36.88
N GLU A 394 10.21 2.58 -37.56
CA GLU A 394 9.31 1.46 -37.75
C GLU A 394 10.08 0.14 -37.79
N TYR A 395 9.51 -0.89 -37.17
CA TYR A 395 9.89 -2.28 -37.36
C TYR A 395 8.79 -3.00 -38.14
N LYS A 396 9.13 -3.72 -39.19
CA LYS A 396 8.18 -4.41 -40.07
C LYS A 396 8.65 -5.83 -40.33
N PHE A 397 7.77 -6.79 -40.08
CA PHE A 397 8.07 -8.22 -40.21
C PHE A 397 6.96 -8.92 -41.00
N GLN A 398 7.29 -9.51 -42.14
CA GLN A 398 6.36 -10.32 -42.94
C GLN A 398 6.34 -11.76 -42.43
N PHE A 399 5.17 -12.37 -42.28
CA PHE A 399 5.06 -13.75 -41.79
C PHE A 399 5.56 -14.77 -42.81
N ASP A 400 5.36 -14.49 -44.11
CA ASP A 400 5.86 -15.34 -45.19
C ASP A 400 7.40 -15.48 -45.12
N GLU A 401 8.12 -14.40 -44.81
CA GLU A 401 9.58 -14.43 -44.67
C GLU A 401 10.03 -15.20 -43.41
N LEU A 402 9.24 -15.12 -42.33
CA LEU A 402 9.58 -15.71 -41.03
C LEU A 402 9.28 -17.21 -40.92
N PHE A 403 8.24 -17.69 -41.62
CA PHE A 403 7.72 -19.05 -41.47
C PHE A 403 7.78 -19.90 -42.74
N LEU A 404 8.07 -19.32 -43.92
CA LEU A 404 8.21 -20.10 -45.18
C LEU A 404 9.66 -20.42 -45.55
N THR A 405 10.65 -20.02 -44.75
CA THR A 405 12.03 -20.49 -44.92
C THR A 405 12.16 -21.91 -44.38
N LYS A 406 12.02 -22.89 -45.27
CA LYS A 406 12.50 -24.27 -45.08
C LYS A 406 13.92 -24.43 -45.59
#